data_AF-A0A7J3XCX8-F1
#
_entry.id   AF-A0A7J3XCX8-F1
#
_cell.length_a   1.000
_cell.length_b   1.000
_cell.length_c   1.000
_cell.angle_alpha   90.00
_cell.angle_beta   90.00
_cell.angle_gamma   90.00
#
_symmetry.space_group_name_H-M   'P 1'
#
loop_
_entity.id
_entity.type
_entity.pdbx_description
1 polymer ?
#
loop_
_entity_poly.entity_id
_entity_poly.type
_entity_poly.pdbx_seq_one_letter_code
_entity_poly.pdbx_strand_id
1 'polypeptide(L)' 'MLEVERYGIHVRVKPEVEELVRLVANHLGYLPYTTRNAAILYGLATILLARRVPDTDAEFLELLEKVRALARQAKLGS' A
#
# COMPACT_ATOMS: atom_id res chain seq x y z
N MET A 1 -14.94 -18.22 13.32
CA MET A 1 -14.27 -17.20 14.15
C MET A 1 -12.86 -17.72 14.36
N LEU A 2 -11.92 -17.26 13.53
CA LEU A 2 -10.53 -17.74 13.61
C LEU A 2 -9.85 -17.01 14.75
N GLU A 3 -9.41 -17.77 15.75
CA GLU A 3 -8.56 -17.31 16.85
C GLU A 3 -7.24 -16.80 16.26
N VAL A 4 -7.14 -15.48 16.09
CA VAL A 4 -5.87 -14.79 15.80
C VAL A 4 -5.11 -14.64 17.11
N GLU A 5 -4.84 -15.76 17.81
CA GLU A 5 -4.08 -15.74 19.04
C GLU A 5 -2.57 -15.81 18.75
N ARG A 6 -1.86 -14.78 19.24
CA ARG A 6 -0.52 -14.88 19.85
C ARG A 6 0.68 -15.24 18.98
N TYR A 7 0.63 -15.02 17.68
CA TYR A 7 1.87 -14.80 16.92
C TYR A 7 1.83 -13.40 16.33
N GLY A 8 2.72 -12.54 16.83
CA GLY A 8 3.12 -11.35 16.11
C GLY A 8 3.82 -11.81 14.83
N ILE A 9 3.04 -12.26 13.84
CA ILE A 9 3.55 -12.56 12.52
C ILE A 9 4.09 -11.22 12.04
N HIS A 10 5.41 -11.10 11.99
CA HIS A 10 6.09 -9.95 11.42
C HIS A 10 5.86 -10.00 9.90
N VAL A 11 4.65 -9.64 9.48
CA VAL A 11 4.30 -9.51 8.07
C VAL A 11 5.03 -8.26 7.58
N ARG A 12 6.06 -8.49 6.77
CA ARG A 12 6.73 -7.42 6.07
C ARG A 12 5.88 -7.02 4.87
N VAL A 13 5.79 -5.71 4.65
CA VAL A 13 5.27 -5.18 3.40
C VAL A 13 6.15 -5.72 2.27
N LYS A 14 5.52 -6.11 1.15
CA LYS A 14 6.26 -6.62 0.00
C LYS A 14 7.25 -5.56 -0.51
N PRO A 15 8.47 -5.93 -0.96
CA PRO A 15 9.51 -4.98 -1.37
C PRO A 15 9.06 -3.92 -2.39
N GLU A 16 8.19 -4.30 -3.33
CA GLU A 16 7.62 -3.43 -4.34
C GLU A 16 6.71 -2.34 -3.76
N VAL A 17 5.98 -2.64 -2.68
CA VAL A 17 5.12 -1.68 -1.98
C VAL A 17 5.99 -0.75 -1.13
N GLU A 18 7.06 -1.26 -0.53
CA GLU A 18 8.06 -0.42 0.15
C GLU A 18 8.73 0.60 -0.77
N GLU A 19 9.04 0.20 -2.00
CA GLU A 19 9.58 1.10 -3.01
C GLU A 19 8.60 2.22 -3.36
N LEU A 20 7.32 1.86 -3.59
CA LEU A 20 6.26 2.85 -3.83
C LEU A 20 6.11 3.83 -2.66
N VAL A 21 6.12 3.33 -1.43
CA VAL A 21 6.06 4.18 -0.24
C VAL A 21 7.23 5.17 -0.21
N ARG A 22 8.46 4.72 -0.50
CA ARG A 22 9.62 5.62 -0.59
C ARG A 22 9.47 6.66 -1.69
N LEU A 23 8.95 6.27 -2.86
CA LEU A 23 8.73 7.20 -3.98
C LEU A 23 7.72 8.29 -3.63
N VAL A 24 6.60 7.91 -3.03
CA VAL A 24 5.54 8.84 -2.60
C VAL A 24 6.02 9.73 -1.46
N ALA A 25 6.71 9.16 -0.47
CA ALA A 25 7.28 9.91 0.65
C ALA A 25 8.24 11.00 0.16
N ASN A 26 9.15 10.65 -0.74
CA ASN A 26 10.10 11.60 -1.34
C ASN A 26 9.39 12.69 -2.15
N HIS A 27 8.32 12.36 -2.87
CA HIS A 27 7.57 13.33 -3.66
C HIS A 27 6.81 14.33 -2.78
N LEU A 28 6.22 13.87 -1.68
CA LEU A 28 5.43 14.70 -0.78
C LEU A 28 6.26 15.39 0.31
N GLY A 29 7.57 15.12 0.40
CA GLY A 29 8.43 15.68 1.44
C GLY A 29 8.21 15.08 2.84
N TYR A 30 7.68 13.85 2.93
CA TYR A 30 7.44 13.16 4.19
C TYR A 30 8.44 12.03 4.43
N LEU A 31 8.52 11.58 5.68
CA LEU A 31 9.32 10.40 6.04
C LEU A 31 8.63 9.10 5.56
N PRO A 32 9.40 8.09 5.11
CA PRO A 32 8.83 6.84 4.60
C PRO A 32 7.89 6.13 5.58
N TYR A 33 8.21 6.09 6.87
CA TYR A 33 7.37 5.45 7.88
C TYR A 33 6.05 6.19 8.11
N THR A 34 6.05 7.53 8.03
CA THR A 34 4.83 8.35 8.16
C THR A 34 3.91 8.10 6.97
N THR A 35 4.49 8.12 5.76
CA THR A 35 3.78 7.83 4.52
C THR A 35 3.22 6.40 4.52
N ARG A 36 3.98 5.41 4.99
CA ARG A 36 3.51 4.03 5.14
C ARG A 36 2.27 3.94 6.03
N ASN A 37 2.35 4.52 7.23
CA ASN A 37 1.26 4.44 8.19
C ASN A 37 0.00 5.13 7.65
N ALA A 38 0.15 6.30 7.01
CA ALA A 38 -0.96 6.98 6.37
C ALA A 38 -1.57 6.15 5.21
N ALA A 39 -0.73 5.55 4.36
CA ALA A 39 -1.18 4.70 3.26
C ALA A 39 -1.97 3.47 3.76
N ILE A 40 -1.53 2.86 4.86
CA ILE A 40 -2.26 1.75 5.50
C ILE A 40 -3.64 2.23 5.97
N LEU A 41 -3.73 3.38 6.64
CA LEU A 41 -5.01 3.92 7.10
C LEU A 41 -5.96 4.25 5.93
N TYR A 42 -5.46 4.90 4.88
CA TYR A 42 -6.24 5.18 3.67
C TYR A 42 -6.69 3.89 2.97
N GLY A 43 -5.82 2.88 2.90
CA GLY A 43 -6.14 1.57 2.35
C GLY A 43 -7.23 0.86 3.14
N LEU A 44 -7.12 0.85 4.47
CA LEU A 44 -8.14 0.26 5.35
C LEU A 44 -9.50 0.95 5.21
N ALA A 45 -9.53 2.29 5.18
CA ALA A 45 -10.76 3.03 4.95
C ALA A 45 -11.39 2.68 3.58
N THR A 46 -10.57 2.60 2.53
CA THR A 46 -11.02 2.23 1.18
C THR A 46 -11.57 0.80 1.14
N ILE A 47 -10.90 -0.16 1.78
CA ILE A 47 -11.35 -1.55 1.87
C ILE A 47 -12.69 -1.65 2.60
N LEU A 48 -12.87 -0.93 3.72
CA LEU A 48 -14.12 -0.91 4.46
C LEU A 48 -15.28 -0.35 3.63
N LEU A 49 -15.02 0.71 2.86
CA LEU A 49 -16.01 1.31 1.97
C LEU A 49 -16.34 0.41 0.77
N ALA A 50 -15.33 -0.19 0.15
CA ALA A 50 -15.47 -1.09 -1.00
C ALA A 50 -15.99 -2.48 -0.61
N ARG A 51 -15.89 -2.85 0.67
CA ARG A 51 -16.17 -4.18 1.23
C ARG A 51 -15.43 -5.31 0.49
N ARG A 52 -14.21 -5.02 0.03
CA ARG A 52 -13.43 -5.94 -0.81
C ARG A 52 -11.93 -5.72 -0.65
N VAL A 53 -11.19 -6.82 -0.67
CA VAL A 53 -9.75 -6.87 -0.91
C VAL A 53 -9.51 -7.68 -2.20
N PRO A 54 -8.34 -7.57 -2.84
CA PRO A 54 -7.98 -8.47 -3.93
C PRO A 54 -8.02 -9.93 -3.46
N ASP A 55 -8.81 -10.77 -4.13
CA ASP A 55 -8.99 -12.17 -3.77
C ASP A 55 -7.98 -13.10 -4.46
N THR A 56 -7.30 -12.58 -5.48
CA THR A 56 -6.30 -13.30 -6.28
C THR A 56 -5.02 -12.49 -6.47
N ASP A 57 -3.92 -13.18 -6.76
CA ASP A 57 -2.65 -12.53 -7.11
C ASP A 57 -2.79 -11.61 -8.33
N ALA A 58 -3.62 -11.99 -9.31
CA ALA A 58 -3.87 -11.18 -10.50
C ALA A 58 -4.53 -9.84 -10.14
N GLU A 59 -5.54 -9.86 -9.26
CA GLU A 59 -6.20 -8.65 -8.77
C GLU A 59 -5.23 -7.79 -7.94
N PHE A 60 -4.37 -8.42 -7.13
CA PHE A 60 -3.35 -7.71 -6.38
C PHE A 60 -2.36 -7.00 -7.30
N LEU A 61 -1.87 -7.69 -8.33
CA LEU A 61 -0.95 -7.14 -9.33
C LEU A 61 -1.59 -6.00 -10.12
N GLU A 62 -2.88 -6.11 -10.47
CA GLU A 62 -3.61 -5.05 -11.15
C GLU A 62 -3.71 -3.78 -10.26
N LEU A 63 -4.03 -3.95 -8.97
CA LEU A 63 -4.06 -2.85 -8.02
C LEU A 63 -2.66 -2.22 -7.85
N LEU A 64 -1.62 -3.05 -7.75
CA LEU A 64 -0.25 -2.59 -7.66
C LEU A 64 0.15 -1.76 -8.89
N GLU A 65 -0.18 -2.21 -10.10
CA GLU A 65 0.12 -1.47 -11.33
C GLU A 65 -0.67 -0.16 -11.43
N LYS A 66 -1.92 -0.13 -10.97
CA LYS A 66 -2.71 1.11 -10.85
C LYS A 66 -2.02 2.12 -9.93
N VAL A 67 -1.57 1.68 -8.74
CA VAL A 67 -0.85 2.55 -7.81
C VAL A 67 0.50 2.99 -8.39
N ARG A 68 1.24 2.10 -9.07
CA ARG A 68 2.48 2.46 -9.80
C ARG A 68 2.19 3.51 -10.87
N ALA A 69 1.13 3.36 -11.64
CA ALA A 69 0.74 4.33 -12.66
C ALA A 69 0.42 5.70 -12.04
N LEU A 70 -0.35 5.75 -10.95
CA LEU A 70 -0.64 6.98 -10.22
C LEU A 70 0.62 7.62 -9.64
N ALA A 71 1.52 6.83 -9.03
CA ALA A 71 2.79 7.31 -8.52
C ALA A 71 3.71 7.84 -9.65
N ARG A 72 3.68 7.19 -10.82
CA ARG A 72 4.36 7.63 -12.05
C ARG A 72 3.72 8.84 -12.71
N GLN A 73 2.45 9.13 -12.44
CA GLN A 73 1.77 10.36 -12.87
C GLN A 73 2.01 11.50 -11.88
N ALA A 74 2.12 11.18 -10.59
CA ALA A 74 2.46 12.13 -9.53
C ALA A 74 3.95 12.54 -9.57
N LYS A 75 4.84 11.64 -10.01
CA LYS A 75 6.17 12.00 -10.54
C LYS A 75 6.11 12.22 -12.05
N LEU A 76 7.19 12.73 -12.64
CA LEU A 76 7.55 12.67 -14.08
C LEU A 76 7.04 13.78 -15.00
N GLY A 77 6.58 14.90 -14.45
CA GLY A 77 6.82 16.21 -15.05
C GLY A 77 8.18 16.73 -14.59
N SER A 78 9.26 16.24 -15.21
CA SER A 78 10.49 17.03 -15.38
C SER A 78 10.36 17.73 -16.72
#